data_AF-D6PLP1-F1
#
_entry.id   AF-D6PLP1-F1
#
_cell.length_a   1.000
_cell.length_b   1.000
_cell.length_c   1.000
_cell.angle_alpha   90.00
_cell.angle_beta   90.00
_cell.angle_gamma   90.00
#
_symmetry.space_group_name_H-M   'P 1'
#
loop_
_entity.id
_entity.type
_entity.pdbx_description
1 polymer ?
#
loop_
_entity_poly.entity_id
_entity_poly.type
_entity_poly.pdbx_seq_one_letter_code
_entity_poly.pdbx_strand_id
1 'polypeptide(L)'
;MDDVYKKQDDQRRKTLEDQGQWKDLWEEANKTAQGKDQQIADLQRQLDELRSSNETAAMKTSALSAISQAGAINAEQMLRLVQSDLKKSDDGSVKVLDGGVEQDINVYLAKLKNPGSGYEHHFKPSTQAGMGAKPTTGTAGAAGIANPWLEGSMNLTKQMALEATDPDLAAVLKREAGK
;
A
#
# COMPACT_ATOMS: atom_id res chain seq x y z
N MET A 1 -12.30 -73.52 -45.07
CA MET A 1 -12.90 -72.17 -45.15
C MET A 1 -13.32 -71.65 -43.78
N ASP A 2 -13.79 -72.50 -42.86
CA ASP A 2 -14.23 -72.10 -41.50
C ASP A 2 -13.18 -71.39 -40.61
N ASP A 3 -11.90 -71.78 -40.66
CA ASP A 3 -10.89 -71.18 -39.77
C ASP A 3 -10.51 -69.73 -40.12
N VAL A 4 -10.72 -69.32 -41.37
CA VAL A 4 -10.44 -67.94 -41.82
C VAL A 4 -11.51 -66.98 -41.33
N TYR A 5 -12.78 -67.41 -41.34
CA TYR A 5 -13.90 -66.63 -40.83
C TYR A 5 -13.82 -66.44 -39.30
N LYS A 6 -13.49 -67.51 -38.56
CA LYS A 6 -13.29 -67.42 -37.10
C LYS A 6 -12.18 -66.43 -36.71
N LYS A 7 -11.03 -66.47 -37.40
CA LYS A 7 -9.93 -65.52 -37.15
C LYS A 7 -10.32 -64.07 -37.46
N GLN A 8 -11.13 -63.85 -38.50
CA GLN A 8 -11.63 -62.53 -38.85
C GLN A 8 -12.60 -61.98 -37.80
N ASP A 9 -13.52 -62.81 -37.31
CA ASP A 9 -14.44 -62.43 -36.24
C ASP A 9 -13.71 -62.14 -34.93
N ASP A 10 -12.71 -62.95 -34.56
CA ASP A 10 -11.91 -62.71 -33.35
C ASP A 10 -11.11 -61.41 -33.45
N GLN A 11 -10.51 -61.09 -34.60
CA GLN A 11 -9.84 -59.81 -34.83
C GLN A 11 -10.82 -58.63 -34.75
N ARG A 12 -12.03 -58.79 -35.30
CA ARG A 12 -13.06 -57.75 -35.28
C ARG A 12 -13.59 -57.50 -33.88
N ARG A 13 -13.77 -58.56 -33.09
CA ARG A 13 -14.12 -58.45 -31.67
C ARG A 13 -13.04 -57.74 -30.86
N LYS A 14 -11.77 -58.12 -31.05
CA LYS A 14 -10.65 -57.50 -30.35
C LYS A 14 -10.51 -56.01 -30.65
N THR A 15 -10.67 -55.62 -31.91
CA THR A 15 -10.61 -54.20 -32.30
C THR A 15 -11.79 -53.39 -31.77
N LEU A 16 -12.99 -53.98 -31.66
CA LEU A 16 -14.14 -53.32 -31.03
C LEU A 16 -13.95 -53.19 -29.51
N GLU A 17 -13.39 -54.20 -28.86
CA GLU A 17 -13.04 -54.18 -27.44
C GLU A 17 -11.95 -53.14 -27.16
N ASP A 18 -10.89 -53.09 -27.97
CA ASP A 18 -9.82 -52.08 -27.86
C ASP A 18 -10.37 -50.66 -28.11
N GLN A 19 -11.28 -50.47 -29.07
CA GLN A 19 -11.93 -49.18 -29.31
C GLN A 19 -12.82 -48.76 -28.14
N GLY A 20 -13.57 -49.70 -27.55
CA GLY A 20 -14.39 -49.46 -26.36
C GLY A 20 -13.52 -49.06 -25.16
N GLN A 21 -12.48 -49.83 -24.88
CA GLN A 21 -11.53 -49.54 -23.80
C GLN A 21 -10.81 -48.21 -24.01
N TRP A 22 -10.41 -47.88 -25.25
CA TRP A 22 -9.76 -46.61 -25.55
C TRP A 22 -10.70 -45.43 -25.35
N LYS A 23 -11.97 -45.57 -25.73
CA LYS A 23 -13.00 -44.55 -25.52
C LYS A 23 -13.25 -44.34 -24.02
N ASP A 24 -13.40 -45.40 -23.24
CA ASP A 24 -13.61 -45.31 -21.80
C ASP A 24 -12.42 -44.65 -21.09
N LEU A 25 -11.19 -45.06 -21.42
CA LEU A 25 -9.97 -44.46 -20.88
C LEU A 25 -9.83 -42.99 -21.27
N TRP A 26 -10.20 -42.62 -22.50
CA TRP A 26 -10.18 -41.24 -22.96
C TRP A 26 -11.24 -40.39 -22.24
N GLU A 27 -12.47 -40.89 -22.07
CA GLU A 27 -13.52 -40.20 -21.33
C GLU A 27 -13.13 -40.00 -19.86
N GLU A 28 -12.55 -41.02 -19.22
CA GLU A 28 -12.06 -40.94 -17.85
C GLU A 28 -10.89 -39.96 -17.70
N ALA A 29 -9.92 -39.99 -18.61
CA ALA A 29 -8.81 -39.05 -18.63
C ALA A 29 -9.29 -37.61 -18.85
N ASN A 30 -10.24 -37.41 -19.75
CA ASN A 30 -10.82 -36.09 -20.02
C ASN A 30 -11.62 -35.57 -18.82
N LYS A 31 -12.42 -36.43 -18.17
CA LYS A 31 -13.15 -36.07 -16.94
C LYS A 31 -12.19 -35.75 -15.80
N THR A 32 -11.09 -36.50 -15.68
CA THR A 32 -10.05 -36.24 -14.68
C THR A 32 -9.32 -34.93 -14.96
N ALA A 33 -9.01 -34.63 -16.22
CA ALA A 33 -8.40 -33.37 -16.63
C ALA A 33 -9.32 -32.19 -16.32
N GLN A 34 -10.59 -32.27 -16.70
CA GLN A 34 -11.60 -31.27 -16.35
C GLN A 34 -11.74 -31.06 -14.84
N GLY A 35 -11.73 -32.15 -14.06
CA GLY A 35 -11.76 -32.07 -12.60
C GLY A 35 -10.55 -31.34 -12.02
N LYS A 36 -9.35 -31.60 -12.55
CA LYS A 36 -8.13 -30.89 -12.16
C LYS A 36 -8.15 -29.42 -12.57
N ASP A 37 -8.61 -29.10 -13.78
CA ASP A 37 -8.72 -27.71 -14.25
C ASP A 37 -9.68 -26.90 -13.37
N GLN A 38 -10.80 -27.52 -12.97
CA GLN A 38 -11.74 -26.90 -12.03
C GLN A 38 -11.10 -26.62 -10.68
N GLN A 39 -10.32 -27.58 -10.15
CA GLN A 39 -9.58 -27.40 -8.90
C GLN A 39 -8.50 -26.33 -9.00
N ILE A 40 -7.78 -26.27 -10.12
CA ILE A 40 -6.76 -25.24 -10.36
C ILE A 40 -7.41 -23.86 -10.39
N ALA A 41 -8.53 -23.71 -11.11
CA ALA A 41 -9.26 -22.44 -11.18
C ALA A 41 -9.78 -22.00 -9.80
N ASP A 42 -10.25 -22.93 -8.99
CA ASP A 42 -10.72 -22.64 -7.63
C ASP A 42 -9.57 -22.23 -6.70
N LEU A 43 -8.45 -22.99 -6.71
CA LEU A 43 -7.26 -22.66 -5.93
C LEU A 43 -6.64 -21.32 -6.34
N GLN A 44 -6.65 -20.98 -7.63
CA GLN A 44 -6.20 -19.68 -8.12
C GLN A 44 -7.06 -18.54 -7.55
N ARG A 45 -8.40 -18.70 -7.56
CA ARG A 45 -9.31 -17.72 -6.95
C ARG A 45 -9.04 -17.55 -5.45
N GLN A 46 -8.88 -18.65 -4.73
CA GLN A 46 -8.57 -18.61 -3.29
C GLN A 46 -7.22 -17.93 -3.02
N LEU A 47 -6.20 -18.16 -3.86
CA LEU A 47 -4.91 -17.49 -3.72
C LEU A 47 -5.00 -15.99 -3.97
N ASP A 48 -5.76 -15.56 -4.98
CA ASP A 48 -5.92 -14.14 -5.27
C ASP A 48 -6.71 -13.42 -4.16
N GLU A 49 -7.75 -14.05 -3.63
CA GLU A 49 -8.48 -13.55 -2.47
C GLU A 49 -7.58 -13.46 -1.23
N LEU A 50 -6.81 -14.51 -0.95
CA LEU A 50 -5.88 -14.54 0.18
C LEU A 50 -4.79 -13.48 0.04
N ARG A 51 -4.26 -13.27 -1.16
CA ARG A 51 -3.27 -12.22 -1.45
C ARG A 51 -3.87 -10.85 -1.22
N SER A 52 -5.03 -10.55 -1.79
CA SER A 52 -5.71 -9.26 -1.60
C SER A 52 -6.02 -8.98 -0.12
N SER A 53 -6.46 -10.00 0.61
CA SER A 53 -6.71 -9.93 2.06
C SER A 53 -5.42 -9.67 2.85
N ASN A 54 -4.36 -10.42 2.58
CA ASN A 54 -3.06 -10.22 3.24
C ASN A 54 -2.48 -8.84 2.95
N GLU A 55 -2.59 -8.36 1.71
CA GLU A 55 -2.12 -7.04 1.33
C GLU A 55 -2.87 -5.93 2.06
N THR A 56 -4.19 -6.05 2.17
CA THR A 56 -5.01 -5.10 2.94
C THR A 56 -4.63 -5.11 4.42
N ALA A 57 -4.39 -6.30 4.98
CA ALA A 57 -3.96 -6.46 6.37
C ALA A 57 -2.56 -5.85 6.60
N ALA A 58 -1.60 -6.18 5.74
CA ALA A 58 -0.24 -5.66 5.81
C ALA A 58 -0.20 -4.12 5.70
N MET A 59 -1.00 -3.55 4.79
CA MET A 59 -1.15 -2.10 4.64
C MET A 59 -1.67 -1.47 5.94
N LYS A 60 -2.74 -2.03 6.52
CA LYS A 60 -3.30 -1.55 7.80
C LYS A 60 -2.28 -1.64 8.93
N THR A 61 -1.56 -2.75 9.04
CA THR A 61 -0.54 -2.94 10.08
C THR A 61 0.63 -1.96 9.92
N SER A 62 1.11 -1.76 8.70
CA SER A 62 2.16 -0.78 8.41
C SER A 62 1.71 0.64 8.74
N ALA A 63 0.50 1.02 8.29
CA ALA A 63 -0.08 2.32 8.59
C ALA A 63 -0.27 2.53 10.10
N LEU A 64 -0.82 1.55 10.81
CA LEU A 64 -1.00 1.59 12.25
C LEU A 64 0.33 1.77 13.00
N SER A 65 1.38 1.08 12.54
CA SER A 65 2.73 1.23 13.10
C SER A 65 3.26 2.65 12.93
N ALA A 66 3.16 3.22 11.72
CA ALA A 66 3.58 4.59 11.45
C ALA A 66 2.79 5.62 12.28
N ILE A 67 1.46 5.46 12.38
CA ILE A 67 0.59 6.30 13.20
C ILE A 67 0.96 6.22 14.68
N SER A 68 1.25 5.02 15.18
CA SER A 68 1.68 4.82 16.57
C SER A 68 3.03 5.49 16.84
N GLN A 69 4.00 5.34 15.92
CA GLN A 69 5.32 5.97 16.00
C GLN A 69 5.25 7.50 15.94
N ALA A 70 4.33 8.06 15.14
CA ALA A 70 4.06 9.49 15.08
C ALA A 70 3.50 10.07 16.40
N GLY A 71 3.14 9.20 17.34
CA GLY A 71 2.67 9.58 18.67
C GLY A 71 1.17 9.81 18.74
N ALA A 72 0.37 9.19 17.87
CA ALA A 72 -1.08 9.23 17.99
C ALA A 72 -1.54 8.72 19.39
N ILE A 73 -2.49 9.41 20.00
CA ILE A 73 -3.10 9.01 21.28
C ILE A 73 -3.92 7.74 21.07
N ASN A 74 -4.66 7.68 19.97
CA ASN A 74 -5.41 6.51 19.54
C ASN A 74 -5.10 6.18 18.08
N ALA A 75 -4.17 5.26 17.87
CA ALA A 75 -3.71 4.90 16.53
C ALA A 75 -4.80 4.23 15.68
N GLU A 76 -5.72 3.48 16.30
CA GLU A 76 -6.85 2.82 15.62
C GLU A 76 -7.87 3.84 15.09
N GLN A 77 -8.22 4.85 15.89
CA GLN A 77 -9.13 5.92 15.46
C GLN A 77 -8.49 6.75 14.33
N MET A 78 -7.20 7.06 14.44
CA MET A 78 -6.48 7.73 13.37
C MET A 78 -6.40 6.88 12.10
N LEU A 79 -6.17 5.57 12.23
CA LEU A 79 -6.17 4.67 11.09
C LEU A 79 -7.51 4.73 10.34
N ARG A 80 -8.64 4.72 11.04
CA ARG A 80 -9.98 4.81 10.40
C ARG A 80 -10.17 6.08 9.58
N LEU A 81 -9.59 7.20 10.02
CA LEU A 81 -9.69 8.49 9.33
C LEU A 81 -8.77 8.56 8.12
N VAL A 82 -7.56 8.02 8.23
CA VAL A 82 -6.58 8.02 7.14
C VAL A 82 -6.83 6.86 6.16
N GLN A 83 -7.57 5.82 6.56
CA GLN A 83 -7.77 4.61 5.76
C GLN A 83 -8.42 4.86 4.40
N SER A 84 -9.30 5.86 4.29
CA SER A 84 -9.89 6.24 3.00
C SER A 84 -8.84 6.73 2.00
N ASP A 85 -7.76 7.30 2.52
CA ASP A 85 -6.73 7.99 1.75
C ASP A 85 -5.48 7.11 1.60
N LEU A 86 -5.39 5.99 2.31
CA LEU A 86 -4.28 5.04 2.18
C LEU A 86 -4.30 4.38 0.80
N LYS A 87 -3.17 4.49 0.11
CA LYS A 87 -2.87 3.77 -1.12
C LYS A 87 -1.59 2.97 -0.98
N LYS A 88 -1.60 1.80 -1.60
CA LYS A 88 -0.39 1.03 -1.83
C LYS A 88 0.30 1.62 -3.08
N SER A 89 1.55 2.03 -2.92
CA SER A 89 2.42 2.37 -4.05
C SER A 89 2.82 1.10 -4.80
N ASP A 90 3.17 1.23 -6.07
CA ASP A 90 3.76 0.15 -6.87
C ASP A 90 5.03 -0.43 -6.22
N ASP A 91 5.72 0.39 -5.42
CA ASP A 91 6.93 0.04 -4.66
C ASP A 91 6.65 -0.80 -3.40
N GLY A 92 5.38 -1.08 -3.09
CA GLY A 92 4.95 -1.80 -1.89
C GLY A 92 4.91 -0.95 -0.61
N SER A 93 5.31 0.33 -0.67
CA SER A 93 5.20 1.28 0.44
C SER A 93 3.76 1.78 0.61
N VAL A 94 3.35 2.05 1.85
CA VAL A 94 2.06 2.67 2.15
C VAL A 94 2.16 4.19 2.00
N LYS A 95 1.41 4.75 1.05
CA LYS A 95 1.30 6.18 0.79
C LYS A 95 -0.10 6.68 1.12
N VAL A 96 -0.26 7.99 1.27
CA VAL A 96 -1.54 8.66 1.51
C VAL A 96 -1.82 9.62 0.36
N LEU A 97 -3.06 9.65 -0.12
CA LEU A 97 -3.53 10.58 -1.13
C LEU A 97 -4.12 11.83 -0.46
N ASP A 98 -3.33 12.90 -0.37
CA ASP A 98 -3.74 14.18 0.20
C ASP A 98 -4.00 15.18 -0.94
N GLY A 99 -5.27 15.55 -1.16
CA GLY A 99 -5.65 16.54 -2.18
C GLY A 99 -5.30 16.17 -3.63
N GLY A 100 -5.10 14.87 -3.92
CA GLY A 100 -4.69 14.37 -5.24
C GLY A 100 -3.18 14.17 -5.40
N VAL A 101 -2.38 14.45 -4.37
CA VAL A 101 -0.93 14.20 -4.36
C VAL A 101 -0.62 12.99 -3.47
N GLU A 102 0.15 12.05 -4.01
CA GLU A 102 0.67 10.92 -3.23
C GLU A 102 1.81 11.37 -2.32
N GLN A 103 1.66 11.16 -1.02
CA GLN A 103 2.66 11.48 -0.01
C GLN A 103 2.99 10.25 0.82
N ASP A 104 4.21 10.19 1.37
CA ASP A 104 4.57 9.19 2.36
C ASP A 104 3.71 9.36 3.61
N ILE A 105 3.26 8.25 4.20
CA ILE A 105 2.40 8.29 5.39
C ILE A 105 3.05 9.04 6.56
N ASN A 106 4.37 8.97 6.73
CA ASN A 106 5.05 9.67 7.81
C ASN A 106 5.07 11.18 7.56
N VAL A 107 5.22 11.61 6.31
CA VAL A 107 5.16 13.03 5.91
C VAL A 107 3.75 13.57 6.15
N TYR A 108 2.74 12.81 5.75
CA TYR A 108 1.35 13.17 5.98
C TYR A 108 1.02 13.26 7.48
N LEU A 109 1.44 12.29 8.29
CA LEU A 109 1.25 12.32 9.74
C LEU A 109 1.98 13.49 10.41
N ALA A 110 3.16 13.86 9.93
CA ALA A 110 3.87 15.04 10.42
C ALA A 110 3.09 16.33 10.11
N LYS A 111 2.49 16.45 8.93
CA LYS A 111 1.60 17.57 8.55
C LYS A 111 0.36 17.61 9.45
N LEU A 112 -0.25 16.46 9.75
CA LEU A 112 -1.40 16.36 10.66
C LEU A 112 -1.05 16.67 12.13
N LYS A 113 0.22 16.58 12.51
CA LYS A 113 0.69 16.97 13.83
C LYS A 113 0.93 18.48 13.94
N ASN A 114 1.09 19.19 12.82
CA ASN A 114 1.34 20.62 12.82
C ASN A 114 0.11 21.42 13.31
N PRO A 115 0.34 22.54 13.99
CA PRO A 115 -0.73 23.38 14.48
C PRO A 115 -1.57 23.94 13.32
N GLY A 116 -2.89 24.00 13.48
CA GLY A 116 -3.85 24.44 12.47
C GLY A 116 -4.35 23.34 11.52
N SER A 117 -3.88 22.10 11.65
CA SER A 117 -4.34 20.96 10.85
C SER A 117 -5.72 20.42 11.25
N GLY A 118 -6.21 20.75 12.46
CA GLY A 118 -7.46 20.22 13.02
C GLY A 118 -7.37 18.78 13.56
N TYR A 119 -6.23 18.11 13.38
CA TYR A 119 -5.97 16.75 13.89
C TYR A 119 -5.04 16.74 15.11
N GLU A 120 -4.68 17.92 15.63
CA GLU A 120 -3.72 18.08 16.75
C GLU A 120 -4.14 17.26 17.98
N HIS A 121 -5.45 17.18 18.24
CA HIS A 121 -6.03 16.46 19.37
C HIS A 121 -5.89 14.93 19.29
N HIS A 122 -5.52 14.41 18.12
CA HIS A 122 -5.33 12.98 17.91
C HIS A 122 -3.89 12.54 18.19
N PHE A 123 -2.97 13.49 18.31
CA PHE A 123 -1.56 13.25 18.63
C PHE A 123 -1.25 13.66 20.05
N LYS A 124 -0.32 12.93 20.67
CA LYS A 124 0.19 13.31 21.98
C LYS A 124 0.82 14.70 21.86
N PRO A 125 0.70 15.55 22.89
CA PRO A 125 1.43 16.80 22.94
C PRO A 125 2.90 16.49 22.68
N SER A 126 3.48 17.13 21.67
CA SER A 126 4.90 16.97 21.40
C SER A 126 5.65 17.48 22.63
N THR A 127 6.22 16.58 23.43
CA THR A 127 7.02 16.93 24.61
C THR A 127 8.29 17.72 24.26
N GLN A 128 8.52 17.99 22.97
CA GLN A 128 9.61 18.82 22.47
C GLN A 128 9.44 20.32 22.76
N ALA A 129 8.29 20.74 23.29
CA ALA A 129 8.16 22.05 23.91
C ALA A 129 7.24 21.96 25.14
N GLY A 130 7.83 21.85 26.34
CA GLY A 130 7.09 22.08 27.59
C GLY A 130 6.46 23.48 27.60
N MET A 131 5.42 23.69 28.42
CA MET A 131 4.81 25.02 28.61
C MET A 131 5.91 26.06 28.94
N GLY A 132 6.28 26.90 27.97
CA GLY A 132 7.38 27.88 28.07
C GLY A 132 8.55 27.67 27.10
N ALA A 133 8.65 26.50 26.45
CA ALA A 133 9.60 26.29 25.36
C ALA A 133 9.00 26.79 24.03
N LYS A 134 9.75 27.65 23.34
CA LYS A 134 9.40 28.17 22.01
C LYS A 134 9.17 26.96 21.07
N PRO A 135 8.02 26.88 20.36
CA PRO A 135 7.71 25.73 19.52
C PRO A 135 8.85 25.52 18.52
N THR A 136 9.49 24.35 18.58
CA THR A 136 10.40 23.89 17.54
C THR A 136 9.54 23.35 16.41
N THR A 137 9.11 24.26 15.54
CA THR A 137 8.63 23.90 14.20
C THR A 137 9.83 23.35 13.45
N GLY A 138 10.02 22.04 13.53
CA GLY A 138 11.14 21.36 12.91
C GLY A 138 11.22 21.70 11.43
N THR A 139 12.33 22.29 11.02
CA THR A 139 12.80 22.46 9.64
C THR A 139 13.19 21.11 9.01
N ALA A 140 12.47 20.03 9.34
CA ALA A 140 12.76 18.67 8.89
C ALA A 140 12.58 18.51 7.36
N GLY A 141 11.94 19.46 6.68
CA GLY A 141 11.86 19.55 5.21
C GLY A 141 12.80 20.57 4.57
N ALA A 142 13.57 21.34 5.34
CA ALA A 142 14.42 22.42 4.82
C ALA A 142 15.93 22.06 4.86
N ALA A 143 16.26 20.77 4.81
CA ALA A 143 17.63 20.30 4.67
C ALA A 143 18.21 20.71 3.30
N GLY A 144 18.69 21.96 3.20
CA GLY A 144 19.32 22.53 2.00
C GLY A 144 18.94 23.98 1.69
N ILE A 145 17.89 24.53 2.31
CA ILE A 145 17.51 25.94 2.11
C ILE A 145 18.14 26.78 3.20
N ALA A 146 19.20 27.52 2.86
CA ALA A 146 19.76 28.53 3.74
C ALA A 146 18.67 29.54 4.13
N ASN A 147 18.43 29.72 5.42
CA ASN A 147 17.38 30.60 5.94
C ASN A 147 17.63 32.06 5.46
N PRO A 148 16.74 32.65 4.65
CA PRO A 148 16.97 33.94 4.03
C PRO A 148 16.79 35.12 5.00
N TRP A 149 16.49 34.90 6.28
CA TRP A 149 16.48 35.92 7.33
C TRP A 149 17.74 35.91 8.22
N LEU A 150 18.61 34.89 8.13
CA LEU A 150 19.84 34.82 8.92
C LEU A 150 20.88 35.88 8.48
N GLU A 151 21.60 36.42 9.46
CA GLU A 151 22.70 37.36 9.22
C GLU A 151 23.85 36.59 8.53
N GLY A 152 24.15 36.96 7.27
CA GLY A 152 25.12 36.27 6.40
C GLY A 152 24.51 35.51 5.20
N SER A 153 23.20 35.28 5.16
CA SER A 153 22.50 34.63 4.03
C SER A 153 21.20 35.35 3.63
N MET A 154 21.07 36.61 4.05
CA MET A 154 19.88 37.43 3.86
C MET A 154 19.55 37.65 2.38
N ASN A 155 18.35 37.27 1.95
CA ASN A 155 17.92 37.42 0.55
C ASN A 155 16.46 37.85 0.44
N LEU A 156 16.24 39.16 0.24
CA LEU A 156 14.91 39.79 0.23
C LEU A 156 13.96 39.20 -0.82
N THR A 157 14.47 38.84 -2.00
CA THR A 157 13.66 38.20 -3.06
C THR A 157 13.14 36.84 -2.62
N LYS A 158 13.97 36.04 -1.96
CA LYS A 158 13.55 34.75 -1.40
C LYS A 158 12.61 34.91 -0.21
N GLN A 159 12.77 35.96 0.60
CA GLN A 159 11.84 36.25 1.69
C GLN A 159 10.43 36.53 1.17
N MET A 160 10.29 37.41 0.16
CA MET A 160 8.98 37.71 -0.42
C MET A 160 8.39 36.50 -1.18
N ALA A 161 9.23 35.71 -1.87
CA ALA A 161 8.78 34.51 -2.53
C ALA A 161 8.24 33.48 -1.52
N LEU A 162 8.96 33.24 -0.42
CA LEU A 162 8.54 32.34 0.64
C LEU A 162 7.28 32.84 1.36
N GLU A 163 7.19 34.15 1.67
CA GLU A 163 5.98 34.72 2.25
C GLU A 163 4.75 34.54 1.34
N ALA A 164 4.94 34.53 0.02
CA ALA A 164 3.86 34.31 -0.95
C ALA A 164 3.50 32.83 -1.17
N THR A 165 4.49 31.92 -1.16
CA THR A 165 4.27 30.49 -1.45
C THR A 165 3.99 29.66 -0.20
N ASP A 166 4.59 30.00 0.93
CA ASP A 166 4.49 29.26 2.19
C ASP A 166 4.66 30.23 3.38
N PRO A 167 3.58 30.96 3.74
CA PRO A 167 3.65 31.97 4.79
C PRO A 167 3.97 31.37 6.18
N ASP A 168 3.61 30.11 6.41
CA ASP A 168 3.88 29.42 7.67
C ASP A 168 5.38 29.08 7.80
N LEU A 169 6.00 28.57 6.73
CA LEU A 169 7.45 28.35 6.69
C LEU A 169 8.24 29.67 6.80
N ALA A 170 7.78 30.73 6.13
CA ALA A 170 8.39 32.06 6.25
C ALA A 170 8.36 32.59 7.68
N ALA A 171 7.22 32.46 8.38
CA ALA A 171 7.07 32.87 9.78
C ALA A 171 7.99 32.09 10.72
N VAL A 172 8.21 30.81 10.44
CA VAL A 172 9.14 29.95 11.19
C VAL A 172 10.59 30.40 10.98
N LEU A 173 11.02 30.55 9.73
CA LEU A 173 12.40 30.92 9.39
C LEU A 173 12.76 32.33 9.89
N LYS A 174 11.84 33.29 9.77
CA LYS A 174 11.99 34.64 10.32
C LYS A 174 12.13 34.64 11.84
N ARG A 175 11.42 33.74 12.54
CA ARG A 175 11.47 33.60 14.00
C ARG A 175 12.74 32.90 14.49
N GLU A 176 13.35 32.06 13.68
CA GLU A 176 14.65 31.43 13.95
C GLU A 176 15.81 32.41 13.78
N ALA A 177 15.75 33.32 12.81
CA ALA A 177 16.80 34.29 12.55
C ALA A 177 16.86 35.47 13.53
N GLY A 178 15.79 35.75 14.27
CA GLY A 178 15.75 36.75 15.34
C GLY A 178 16.22 36.23 16.71
N LYS A 179 16.94 35.11 16.74
CA LYS A 179 17.68 34.62 17.92
C LYS A 179 19.13 35.07 17.83
#